data_AF-A0A095FK90-F1
#
_entry.id   AF-A0A095FK90-F1
#
_cell.length_a   1.000
_cell.length_b   1.000
_cell.length_c   1.000
_cell.angle_alpha   90.00
_cell.angle_beta   90.00
_cell.angle_gamma   90.00
#
_symmetry.space_group_name_H-M   'P 1'
#
loop_
_entity.id
_entity.type
_entity.pdbx_description
1 polymer ?
#
loop_
_entity_poly.entity_id
_entity_poly.type
_entity_poly.pdbx_seq_one_letter_code
_entity_poly.pdbx_strand_id
1 'polypeptide(L)'
;MLDNLTQRMAHVVKTLRGEARLTEANTQEMLREVRLALLEADVALPVVREFIAKVKEKALGEEVLSSLSPGQALVAVVQKELTAVIGGDYEGKAAELNLAVTPPAVILMAGLQGAGKTTTVGKLAKLLRDKQKKKVLTVSCDVYRPAAIAQLKTVSEQVGADFFASTPDQKPVEIARAALDWAKRHYHDVLIVDTAGRLGIDEAMMKEIAELHAAINPAETLFVVDAMLGQDAVNTAKAFNDALPLTGVVLTKLDGDSRGGAALSVRHITGKPIKFVGVAEKLDGLEVFHPDRMANRILGMGDILALVEEAQRGVDMKAAQKLADKVKKGGDFDLNDFRAQISQMKNMGGLSSLMDKLPAQFQQAAAGANMGQAEKQIRRMEGIINSMTPAERAKPELIKATRKRRIAAGAGVPVQEVNRMLNQYDQMRTMMKKLKGGNMQKMMRGLKGMMPGLR
;
A
#
# COMPACT_ATOMS: atom_id res chain seq x y z
N MET A 1 -10.87 17.03 5.10
CA MET A 1 -9.89 16.93 6.23
C MET A 1 -8.59 16.22 5.82
N LEU A 2 -8.64 15.12 5.05
CA LEU A 2 -7.49 14.57 4.28
C LEU A 2 -6.76 15.66 3.47
N ASP A 3 -7.51 16.67 3.03
CA ASP A 3 -7.02 17.82 2.29
C ASP A 3 -6.00 18.65 3.07
N ASN A 4 -6.09 18.76 4.40
CA ASN A 4 -5.30 19.73 5.15
C ASN A 4 -3.83 19.30 5.28
N LEU A 5 -3.58 18.01 5.53
CA LEU A 5 -2.22 17.48 5.55
C LEU A 5 -1.61 17.44 4.14
N THR A 6 -2.39 16.98 3.16
CA THR A 6 -1.98 16.98 1.77
C THR A 6 -1.65 18.41 1.30
N GLN A 7 -2.43 19.41 1.71
CA GLN A 7 -2.18 20.83 1.44
C GLN A 7 -0.95 21.36 2.17
N ARG A 8 -0.73 21.01 3.45
CA ARG A 8 0.48 21.39 4.18
C ARG A 8 1.73 20.78 3.56
N MET A 9 1.69 19.49 3.21
CA MET A 9 2.79 18.81 2.54
C MET A 9 2.99 19.32 1.09
N ALA A 10 1.93 19.69 0.39
CA ALA A 10 2.05 20.36 -0.91
C ALA A 10 2.62 21.77 -0.77
N HIS A 11 2.28 22.50 0.30
CA HIS A 11 2.84 23.81 0.62
C HIS A 11 4.34 23.71 0.87
N VAL A 12 4.74 22.75 1.71
CA VAL A 12 6.10 22.30 1.94
C VAL A 12 6.89 22.08 0.64
N VAL A 13 6.35 21.29 -0.31
CA VAL A 13 7.03 20.99 -1.58
C VAL A 13 7.11 22.24 -2.46
N LYS A 14 6.09 23.11 -2.40
CA LYS A 14 6.02 24.37 -3.15
C LYS A 14 7.05 25.39 -2.66
N THR A 15 7.21 25.54 -1.33
CA THR A 15 8.16 26.47 -0.71
C THR A 15 9.61 26.11 -1.07
N LEU A 16 9.92 24.82 -1.20
CA LEU A 16 11.27 24.33 -1.50
C LEU A 16 11.59 24.14 -2.99
N ARG A 17 10.64 24.41 -3.90
CA ARG A 17 10.82 24.17 -5.35
C ARG A 17 11.94 25.04 -5.97
N GLY A 18 12.40 26.07 -5.27
CA GLY A 18 13.49 26.96 -5.70
C GLY A 18 14.82 26.77 -4.95
N GLU A 19 14.88 25.91 -3.95
CA GLU A 19 16.09 25.66 -3.16
C GLU A 19 16.97 24.59 -3.83
N ALA A 20 18.28 24.81 -3.85
CA ALA A 20 19.23 23.88 -4.48
C ALA A 20 19.71 22.77 -3.52
N ARG A 21 19.62 22.97 -2.20
CA ARG A 21 20.07 22.03 -1.16
C ARG A 21 19.22 22.12 0.11
N LEU A 22 19.19 21.04 0.88
CA LEU A 22 18.67 21.05 2.25
C LEU A 22 19.65 21.81 3.16
N THR A 23 19.14 22.80 3.88
CA THR A 23 19.87 23.58 4.90
C THR A 23 19.21 23.34 6.24
N GLU A 24 19.90 23.63 7.35
CA GLU A 24 19.30 23.43 8.67
C GLU A 24 18.04 24.30 8.87
N ALA A 25 18.05 25.53 8.36
CA ALA A 25 16.93 26.45 8.46
C ALA A 25 15.69 25.96 7.68
N ASN A 26 15.85 25.57 6.41
CA ASN A 26 14.71 25.09 5.61
C ASN A 26 14.19 23.72 6.09
N THR A 27 15.07 22.87 6.64
CA THR A 27 14.70 21.57 7.21
C THR A 27 13.91 21.74 8.52
N GLN A 28 14.19 22.77 9.31
CA GLN A 28 13.50 22.98 10.59
C GLN A 28 12.04 23.42 10.43
N GLU A 29 11.75 24.33 9.50
CA GLU A 29 10.38 24.76 9.18
C GLU A 29 9.54 23.58 8.68
N MET A 30 10.16 22.77 7.83
CA MET A 30 9.63 21.54 7.30
C MET A 30 9.26 20.50 8.35
N LEU A 31 10.20 20.19 9.26
CA LEU A 31 9.97 19.25 10.36
C LEU A 31 8.87 19.75 11.30
N ARG A 32 8.65 21.06 11.41
CA ARG A 32 7.53 21.62 12.18
C ARG A 32 6.19 21.27 11.54
N GLU A 33 6.05 21.36 10.22
CA GLU A 33 4.82 20.95 9.52
C GLU A 33 4.58 19.44 9.63
N VAL A 34 5.62 18.62 9.46
CA VAL A 34 5.53 17.16 9.65
C VAL A 34 5.13 16.83 11.10
N ARG A 35 5.64 17.58 12.09
CA ARG A 35 5.24 17.40 13.49
C ARG A 35 3.76 17.71 13.70
N LEU A 36 3.27 18.83 13.17
CA LEU A 36 1.86 19.19 13.27
C LEU A 36 0.96 18.16 12.58
N ALA A 37 1.37 17.68 11.41
CA ALA A 37 0.70 16.62 10.67
C ALA A 37 0.50 15.34 11.49
N LEU A 38 1.56 14.87 12.15
CA LEU A 38 1.51 13.65 12.95
C LEU A 38 0.63 13.83 14.18
N LEU A 39 0.65 15.01 14.81
CA LEU A 39 -0.25 15.32 15.93
C LEU A 39 -1.71 15.41 15.49
N GLU A 40 -2.01 16.02 14.33
CA GLU A 40 -3.35 16.03 13.72
C GLU A 40 -3.83 14.62 13.31
N ALA A 41 -2.90 13.67 13.15
CA ALA A 41 -3.19 12.26 12.89
C ALA A 41 -3.31 11.42 14.16
N ASP A 42 -3.40 12.06 15.34
CA ASP A 42 -3.48 11.44 16.67
C ASP A 42 -2.27 10.55 17.03
N VAL A 43 -1.09 10.86 16.49
CA VAL A 43 0.16 10.23 16.96
C VAL A 43 0.53 10.80 18.33
N ALA A 44 0.93 9.93 19.25
CA ALA A 44 1.33 10.36 20.58
C ALA A 44 2.56 11.28 20.58
N LEU A 45 2.50 12.38 21.33
CA LEU A 45 3.54 13.42 21.37
C LEU A 45 4.96 12.90 21.65
N PRO A 46 5.19 11.95 22.59
CA PRO A 46 6.54 11.39 22.81
C PRO A 46 7.10 10.73 21.54
N VAL A 47 6.24 10.00 20.82
CA VAL A 47 6.59 9.28 19.59
C VAL A 47 6.90 10.27 18.47
N VAL A 48 6.11 11.34 18.34
CA VAL A 48 6.37 12.40 17.36
C VAL A 48 7.72 13.07 17.63
N ARG A 49 8.06 13.37 18.90
CA ARG A 49 9.33 14.01 19.25
C ARG A 49 10.53 13.15 18.85
N GLU A 50 10.50 11.86 19.18
CA GLU A 50 11.59 10.95 18.82
C GLU A 50 11.68 10.74 17.30
N PHE A 51 10.53 10.59 16.63
CA PHE A 51 10.47 10.46 15.18
C PHE A 51 11.12 11.66 14.46
N ILE A 52 10.72 12.88 14.85
CA ILE A 52 11.26 14.11 14.24
C ILE A 52 12.77 14.25 14.48
N ALA A 53 13.27 13.83 15.65
CA ALA A 53 14.71 13.83 15.92
C ALA A 53 15.47 12.90 14.96
N LYS A 54 14.97 11.68 14.73
CA LYS A 54 15.56 10.72 13.78
C LYS A 54 15.52 11.21 12.33
N VAL A 55 14.40 11.82 11.92
CA VAL A 55 14.28 12.41 10.59
C VAL A 55 15.26 13.58 10.42
N LYS A 56 15.42 14.45 11.44
CA LYS A 56 16.38 15.56 11.39
C LYS A 56 17.80 15.07 11.14
N GLU A 57 18.23 14.05 11.87
CA GLU A 57 19.58 13.47 11.74
C GLU A 57 19.82 12.93 10.33
N LYS A 58 18.86 12.17 9.78
CA LYS A 58 18.99 11.57 8.45
C LYS A 58 18.88 12.59 7.30
N ALA A 59 17.98 13.56 7.44
CA ALA A 59 17.79 14.60 6.43
C ALA A 59 19.03 15.49 6.25
N LEU A 60 19.81 15.71 7.31
CA LEU A 60 21.06 16.49 7.26
C LEU A 60 22.25 15.68 6.71
N GLY A 61 22.17 14.34 6.75
CA GLY A 61 23.24 13.43 6.29
C GLY A 61 23.05 12.88 4.87
N GLU A 62 21.87 13.05 4.26
CA GLU A 62 21.57 12.50 2.94
C GLU A 62 21.89 13.51 1.83
N GLU A 63 22.85 13.20 0.96
CA GLU A 63 23.08 13.99 -0.26
C GLU A 63 21.86 13.85 -1.17
N VAL A 64 21.23 14.97 -1.51
CA VAL A 64 20.09 15.00 -2.43
C VAL A 64 20.52 14.38 -3.76
N LEU A 65 19.97 13.20 -4.07
CA LEU A 65 20.14 12.58 -5.39
C LEU A 65 19.81 13.62 -6.46
N SER A 66 20.68 13.76 -7.46
CA SER A 66 20.64 14.84 -8.46
C SER A 66 19.34 14.95 -9.28
N SER A 67 18.40 14.03 -9.10
CA SER A 67 17.10 13.96 -9.76
C SER A 67 15.91 14.44 -8.93
N LEU A 68 16.09 14.72 -7.62
CA LEU A 68 14.99 15.11 -6.72
C LEU A 68 15.14 16.55 -6.22
N SER A 69 14.02 17.25 -6.07
CA SER A 69 14.04 18.54 -5.35
C SER A 69 14.26 18.30 -3.85
N PRO A 70 14.84 19.27 -3.10
CA PRO A 70 15.03 19.13 -1.65
C PRO A 70 13.76 18.76 -0.88
N GLY A 71 12.61 19.32 -1.27
CA GLY A 71 11.32 18.97 -0.67
C GLY A 71 10.90 17.52 -0.92
N GLN A 72 11.14 17.00 -2.13
CA GLN A 72 10.87 15.58 -2.46
C GLN A 72 11.82 14.64 -1.71
N ALA A 73 13.09 15.01 -1.61
CA ALA A 73 14.07 14.23 -0.84
C ALA A 73 13.65 14.12 0.63
N LEU A 74 13.26 15.23 1.26
CA LEU A 74 12.81 15.21 2.65
C LEU A 74 11.54 14.39 2.86
N VAL A 75 10.55 14.49 1.96
CA VAL A 75 9.34 13.65 2.02
C VAL A 75 9.70 12.18 1.88
N ALA A 76 10.64 11.83 1.01
CA ALA A 76 11.13 10.46 0.89
C ALA A 76 11.81 9.98 2.18
N VAL A 77 12.62 10.82 2.84
CA VAL A 77 13.21 10.50 4.16
C VAL A 77 12.11 10.24 5.18
N VAL A 78 11.13 11.13 5.30
CA VAL A 78 10.02 11.00 6.25
C VAL A 78 9.25 9.71 5.99
N GLN A 79 8.93 9.39 4.73
CA GLN A 79 8.19 8.18 4.37
C GLN A 79 8.98 6.91 4.67
N LYS A 80 10.28 6.90 4.36
CA LYS A 80 11.19 5.80 4.66
C LYS A 80 11.30 5.56 6.16
N GLU A 81 11.46 6.62 6.94
CA GLU A 81 11.51 6.53 8.40
C GLU A 81 10.17 6.09 8.99
N LEU A 82 9.05 6.61 8.48
CA LEU A 82 7.73 6.23 8.95
C LEU A 82 7.46 4.75 8.68
N THR A 83 7.81 4.28 7.48
CA THR A 83 7.74 2.86 7.10
C THR A 83 8.66 2.01 7.96
N ALA A 84 9.88 2.49 8.26
CA ALA A 84 10.84 1.78 9.09
C ALA A 84 10.37 1.67 10.54
N VAL A 85 9.79 2.71 11.14
CA VAL A 85 9.26 2.63 12.51
C VAL A 85 8.03 1.73 12.56
N ILE A 86 7.12 1.84 11.59
CA ILE A 86 5.89 1.05 11.54
C ILE A 86 6.17 -0.43 11.22
N GLY A 87 7.08 -0.71 10.28
CA GLY A 87 7.46 -2.08 9.90
C GLY A 87 8.47 -2.71 10.85
N GLY A 88 9.36 -1.92 11.44
CA GLY A 88 10.51 -2.36 12.25
C GLY A 88 11.28 -3.50 11.58
N ASP A 89 11.46 -4.59 12.32
CA ASP A 89 12.30 -5.76 11.94
C ASP A 89 11.85 -6.50 10.67
N TYR A 90 10.65 -6.21 10.15
CA TYR A 90 10.12 -6.86 8.95
C TYR A 90 10.53 -6.14 7.65
N GLU A 91 11.41 -5.13 7.71
CA GLU A 91 11.92 -4.39 6.54
C GLU A 91 10.79 -3.86 5.62
N GLY A 92 9.66 -3.47 6.20
CA GLY A 92 8.48 -3.00 5.45
C GLY A 92 7.61 -4.10 4.83
N LYS A 93 7.91 -5.38 5.07
CA LYS A 93 7.05 -6.51 4.67
C LYS A 93 5.92 -6.73 5.69
N ALA A 94 4.85 -7.37 5.21
CA ALA A 94 3.77 -7.82 6.07
C ALA A 94 4.26 -8.88 7.06
N ALA A 95 3.92 -8.70 8.33
CA ALA A 95 4.21 -9.69 9.36
C ALA A 95 3.16 -10.81 9.33
N GLU A 96 3.61 -12.06 9.13
CA GLU A 96 2.74 -13.22 9.08
C GLU A 96 2.42 -13.78 10.48
N LEU A 97 1.39 -14.61 10.56
CA LEU A 97 1.10 -15.40 11.76
C LEU A 97 2.05 -16.60 11.85
N ASN A 98 2.60 -16.82 13.04
CA ASN A 98 3.36 -17.99 13.37
C ASN A 98 2.41 -19.17 13.61
N LEU A 99 2.04 -19.81 12.51
CA LEU A 99 1.25 -21.06 12.53
C LEU A 99 2.14 -22.30 12.35
N ALA A 100 3.46 -22.12 12.22
CA ALA A 100 4.45 -23.18 12.06
C ALA A 100 4.81 -23.82 13.40
N VAL A 101 3.79 -24.30 14.11
CA VAL A 101 3.89 -24.97 15.41
C VAL A 101 3.15 -26.31 15.35
N THR A 102 3.38 -27.17 16.34
CA THR A 102 2.60 -28.40 16.47
C THR A 102 1.11 -28.07 16.66
N PRO A 103 0.20 -28.53 15.79
CA PRO A 103 -1.21 -28.22 15.90
C PRO A 103 -1.84 -28.66 17.24
N PRO A 104 -2.83 -27.93 17.77
CA PRO A 104 -3.37 -26.67 17.23
C PRO A 104 -2.47 -25.47 17.53
N ALA A 105 -2.30 -24.58 16.55
CA ALA A 105 -1.71 -23.26 16.79
C ALA A 105 -2.69 -22.41 17.61
N VAL A 106 -2.30 -22.03 18.83
CA VAL A 106 -3.15 -21.26 19.74
C VAL A 106 -2.88 -19.77 19.56
N ILE A 107 -3.94 -19.00 19.30
CA ILE A 107 -3.93 -17.55 19.15
C ILE A 107 -4.75 -16.94 20.30
N LEU A 108 -4.11 -16.18 21.18
CA LEU A 108 -4.77 -15.46 22.28
C LEU A 108 -5.02 -14.00 21.88
N MET A 109 -6.27 -13.56 22.02
CA MET A 109 -6.68 -12.18 21.72
C MET A 109 -6.76 -11.36 23.00
N ALA A 110 -5.89 -10.36 23.17
CA ALA A 110 -5.87 -9.46 24.33
C ALA A 110 -6.17 -8.02 23.91
N GLY A 111 -6.63 -7.18 24.85
CA GLY A 111 -6.82 -5.75 24.61
C GLY A 111 -8.00 -5.13 25.35
N LEU A 112 -8.16 -3.81 25.17
CA LEU A 112 -9.18 -3.02 25.86
C LEU A 112 -10.61 -3.46 25.55
N GLN A 113 -11.53 -3.10 26.44
CA GLN A 113 -12.96 -3.21 26.20
C GLN A 113 -13.35 -2.37 24.97
N GLY A 114 -14.21 -2.91 24.11
CA GLY A 114 -14.67 -2.20 22.91
C GLY A 114 -13.66 -2.08 21.76
N ALA A 115 -12.43 -2.59 21.91
CA ALA A 115 -11.40 -2.56 20.87
C ALA A 115 -11.68 -3.48 19.65
N GLY A 116 -12.74 -4.29 19.71
CA GLY A 116 -13.15 -5.17 18.60
C GLY A 116 -12.55 -6.58 18.62
N LYS A 117 -12.17 -7.12 19.79
CA LYS A 117 -11.59 -8.48 19.94
C LYS A 117 -12.49 -9.59 19.35
N THR A 118 -13.72 -9.73 19.86
CA THR A 118 -14.69 -10.74 19.40
C THR A 118 -14.94 -10.67 17.89
N THR A 119 -15.07 -9.46 17.32
CA THR A 119 -15.24 -9.26 15.88
C THR A 119 -13.98 -9.66 15.10
N THR A 120 -12.80 -9.34 15.63
CA THR A 120 -11.51 -9.70 15.04
C THR A 120 -11.31 -11.22 15.03
N VAL A 121 -11.76 -11.93 16.08
CA VAL A 121 -11.75 -13.41 16.12
C VAL A 121 -12.53 -13.98 14.95
N GLY A 122 -13.76 -13.50 14.72
CA GLY A 122 -14.58 -13.96 13.59
C GLY A 122 -13.93 -13.71 12.23
N LYS A 123 -13.43 -12.48 12.03
CA LYS A 123 -12.72 -12.10 10.80
C LYS A 123 -11.47 -12.94 10.57
N LEU A 124 -10.68 -13.18 11.61
CA LEU A 124 -9.46 -13.98 11.53
C LEU A 124 -9.79 -15.44 11.24
N ALA A 125 -10.81 -16.01 11.89
CA ALA A 125 -11.29 -17.36 11.62
C ALA A 125 -11.73 -17.52 10.15
N LYS A 126 -12.46 -16.53 9.62
CA LYS A 126 -12.84 -16.48 8.20
C LYS A 126 -11.61 -16.45 7.29
N LEU A 127 -10.65 -15.57 7.56
CA LEU A 127 -9.43 -15.43 6.76
C LEU A 127 -8.62 -16.74 6.73
N LEU A 128 -8.40 -17.37 7.89
CA LEU A 128 -7.62 -18.61 8.01
C LEU A 128 -8.31 -19.79 7.31
N ARG A 129 -9.62 -19.92 7.43
CA ARG A 129 -10.36 -20.97 6.73
C ARG A 129 -10.42 -20.72 5.23
N ASP A 130 -10.78 -19.51 4.80
CA ASP A 130 -11.04 -19.24 3.39
C ASP A 130 -9.74 -19.19 2.57
N LYS A 131 -8.69 -18.52 3.09
CA LYS A 131 -7.41 -18.32 2.39
C LYS A 131 -6.38 -19.40 2.69
N GLN A 132 -6.29 -19.88 3.93
CA GLN A 132 -5.28 -20.86 4.35
C GLN A 132 -5.82 -22.29 4.56
N LYS A 133 -7.12 -22.51 4.32
CA LYS A 133 -7.79 -23.82 4.40
C LYS A 133 -7.60 -24.53 5.76
N LYS A 134 -7.49 -23.76 6.83
CA LYS A 134 -7.34 -24.28 8.20
C LYS A 134 -8.69 -24.62 8.83
N LYS A 135 -8.73 -25.71 9.61
CA LYS A 135 -9.83 -26.03 10.51
C LYS A 135 -9.69 -25.23 11.81
N VAL A 136 -10.58 -24.26 12.00
CA VAL A 136 -10.49 -23.28 13.09
C VAL A 136 -11.52 -23.59 14.17
N LEU A 137 -11.08 -23.59 15.43
CA LEU A 137 -11.92 -23.57 16.62
C LEU A 137 -11.83 -22.18 17.28
N THR A 138 -12.96 -21.66 17.73
CA THR A 138 -13.02 -20.46 18.56
C THR A 138 -13.56 -20.79 19.95
N VAL A 139 -13.11 -20.04 20.96
CA VAL A 139 -13.63 -20.13 22.32
C VAL A 139 -13.70 -18.75 22.96
N SER A 140 -14.76 -18.50 23.73
CA SER A 140 -14.89 -17.28 24.53
C SER A 140 -14.52 -17.56 25.98
N CYS A 141 -13.53 -16.84 26.47
CA CYS A 141 -13.14 -16.74 27.88
C CYS A 141 -13.61 -15.42 28.50
N ASP A 142 -14.47 -14.66 27.81
CA ASP A 142 -15.13 -13.46 28.35
C ASP A 142 -16.40 -13.88 29.10
N VAL A 143 -16.23 -14.27 30.36
CA VAL A 143 -17.33 -14.68 31.26
C VAL A 143 -18.00 -13.49 31.96
N TYR A 144 -17.41 -12.30 31.85
CA TYR A 144 -17.87 -11.10 32.56
C TYR A 144 -18.87 -10.30 31.75
N ARG A 145 -18.68 -10.22 30.41
CA ARG A 145 -19.57 -9.43 29.56
C ARG A 145 -20.85 -10.20 29.23
N PRO A 146 -22.04 -9.62 29.47
CA PRO A 146 -23.31 -10.25 29.08
C PRO A 146 -23.33 -10.64 27.61
N ALA A 147 -23.78 -11.86 27.34
CA ALA A 147 -23.90 -12.44 26.00
C ALA A 147 -22.60 -12.49 25.16
N ALA A 148 -21.41 -12.29 25.74
CA ALA A 148 -20.15 -12.37 24.97
C ALA A 148 -19.91 -13.77 24.37
N ILE A 149 -20.18 -14.82 25.14
CA ILE A 149 -20.12 -16.22 24.68
C ILE A 149 -21.09 -16.44 23.51
N ALA A 150 -22.35 -16.00 23.65
CA ALA A 150 -23.38 -16.14 22.61
C ALA A 150 -23.05 -15.31 21.34
N GLN A 151 -22.47 -14.13 21.53
CA GLN A 151 -22.00 -13.30 20.42
C GLN A 151 -20.90 -14.01 19.64
N LEU A 152 -19.87 -14.55 20.32
CA LEU A 152 -18.80 -15.26 19.63
C LEU A 152 -19.30 -16.53 18.95
N LYS A 153 -20.25 -17.26 19.56
CA LYS A 153 -20.91 -18.41 18.95
C LYS A 153 -21.55 -18.02 17.60
N THR A 154 -22.38 -16.98 17.61
CA THR A 154 -23.06 -16.48 16.41
C THR A 154 -22.06 -16.06 15.32
N VAL A 155 -21.01 -15.32 15.71
CA VAL A 155 -19.95 -14.87 14.79
C VAL A 155 -19.20 -16.06 14.19
N SER A 156 -18.93 -17.10 14.98
CA SER A 156 -18.20 -18.29 14.54
C SER A 156 -19.05 -19.13 13.57
N GLU A 157 -20.33 -19.31 13.87
CA GLU A 157 -21.30 -19.99 13.01
C GLU A 157 -21.48 -19.25 11.68
N GLN A 158 -21.59 -17.92 11.69
CA GLN A 158 -21.72 -17.10 10.48
C GLN A 158 -20.54 -17.25 9.53
N VAL A 159 -19.33 -17.40 10.07
CA VAL A 159 -18.16 -17.64 9.22
C VAL A 159 -18.07 -19.12 8.86
N GLY A 160 -18.59 -20.06 9.65
CA GLY A 160 -18.39 -21.50 9.46
C GLY A 160 -17.09 -21.98 10.13
N ALA A 161 -16.78 -21.45 11.32
CA ALA A 161 -15.75 -21.96 12.21
C ALA A 161 -16.42 -22.72 13.36
N ASP A 162 -15.74 -23.75 13.88
CA ASP A 162 -16.25 -24.50 15.02
C ASP A 162 -16.17 -23.63 16.29
N PHE A 163 -17.12 -23.80 17.20
CA PHE A 163 -17.17 -23.05 18.46
C PHE A 163 -17.20 -24.00 19.66
N PHE A 164 -16.30 -23.78 20.61
CA PHE A 164 -16.29 -24.50 21.88
C PHE A 164 -17.26 -23.83 22.85
N ALA A 165 -18.25 -24.60 23.31
CA ALA A 165 -19.24 -24.11 24.27
C ALA A 165 -18.63 -23.91 25.67
N SER A 166 -18.86 -22.74 26.24
CA SER A 166 -18.51 -22.38 27.62
C SER A 166 -19.70 -21.74 28.32
N THR A 167 -19.66 -21.65 29.65
CA THR A 167 -20.69 -20.99 30.45
C THR A 167 -20.10 -19.90 31.36
N PRO A 168 -20.88 -18.86 31.74
CA PRO A 168 -20.36 -17.75 32.54
C PRO A 168 -19.91 -18.11 33.97
N ASP A 169 -20.35 -19.25 34.49
CA ASP A 169 -20.00 -19.77 35.82
C ASP A 169 -18.62 -20.48 35.87
N GLN A 170 -18.04 -20.77 34.71
CA GLN A 170 -16.73 -21.42 34.61
C GLN A 170 -15.58 -20.40 34.71
N LYS A 171 -14.42 -20.85 35.17
CA LYS A 171 -13.22 -20.00 35.19
C LYS A 171 -12.59 -19.90 33.80
N PRO A 172 -12.11 -18.71 33.36
CA PRO A 172 -11.48 -18.53 32.04
C PRO A 172 -10.35 -19.54 31.73
N VAL A 173 -9.51 -19.83 32.72
CA VAL A 173 -8.39 -20.78 32.58
C VAL A 173 -8.87 -22.21 32.33
N GLU A 174 -9.95 -22.63 33.00
CA GLU A 174 -10.53 -23.96 32.85
C GLU A 174 -11.19 -24.11 31.47
N ILE A 175 -11.92 -23.07 31.02
CA ILE A 175 -12.50 -23.01 29.67
C ILE A 175 -11.43 -23.17 28.60
N ALA A 176 -10.34 -22.40 28.69
CA ALA A 176 -9.30 -22.41 27.67
C ALA A 176 -8.53 -23.74 27.62
N ARG A 177 -8.28 -24.37 28.77
CA ARG A 177 -7.67 -25.72 28.84
C ARG A 177 -8.58 -26.77 28.22
N ALA A 178 -9.87 -26.73 28.53
CA ALA A 178 -10.85 -27.67 27.97
C ALA A 178 -10.97 -27.48 26.44
N ALA A 179 -11.00 -26.25 25.95
CA ALA A 179 -11.02 -25.95 24.53
C ALA A 179 -9.75 -26.43 23.81
N LEU A 180 -8.57 -26.28 24.43
CA LEU A 180 -7.31 -26.76 23.89
C LEU A 180 -7.27 -28.29 23.79
N ASP A 181 -7.72 -29.01 24.81
CA ASP A 181 -7.84 -30.47 24.77
C ASP A 181 -8.85 -30.93 23.71
N TRP A 182 -10.00 -30.27 23.63
CA TRP A 182 -11.00 -30.56 22.60
C TRP A 182 -10.46 -30.32 21.18
N ALA A 183 -9.74 -29.21 20.95
CA ALA A 183 -9.11 -28.90 19.67
C ALA A 183 -8.11 -29.98 19.24
N LYS A 184 -7.31 -30.51 20.18
CA LYS A 184 -6.37 -31.61 19.92
C LYS A 184 -7.10 -32.90 19.54
N ARG A 185 -8.15 -33.27 20.29
CA ARG A 185 -8.92 -34.51 20.05
C ARG A 185 -9.69 -34.48 18.73
N HIS A 186 -10.11 -33.30 18.28
CA HIS A 186 -10.89 -33.12 17.05
C HIS A 186 -10.03 -32.64 15.87
N TYR A 187 -8.69 -32.68 16.01
CA TYR A 187 -7.72 -32.37 14.97
C TYR A 187 -7.92 -30.97 14.34
N HIS A 188 -8.14 -29.96 15.18
CA HIS A 188 -8.16 -28.57 14.73
C HIS A 188 -6.74 -28.08 14.45
N ASP A 189 -6.60 -27.26 13.40
CA ASP A 189 -5.32 -26.66 13.06
C ASP A 189 -5.02 -25.43 13.92
N VAL A 190 -6.06 -24.65 14.25
CA VAL A 190 -5.95 -23.36 14.93
C VAL A 190 -7.03 -23.24 15.99
N LEU A 191 -6.63 -22.78 17.19
CA LEU A 191 -7.52 -22.38 18.27
C LEU A 191 -7.41 -20.87 18.49
N ILE A 192 -8.50 -20.13 18.36
CA ILE A 192 -8.55 -18.69 18.67
C ILE A 192 -9.31 -18.47 19.98
N VAL A 193 -8.64 -17.87 20.96
CA VAL A 193 -9.16 -17.61 22.31
C VAL A 193 -9.51 -16.13 22.43
N ASP A 194 -10.81 -15.82 22.55
CA ASP A 194 -11.31 -14.46 22.83
C ASP A 194 -11.33 -14.21 24.34
N THR A 195 -10.60 -13.20 24.83
CA THR A 195 -10.61 -12.84 26.26
C THR A 195 -11.52 -11.65 26.53
N ALA A 196 -11.87 -11.46 27.80
CA ALA A 196 -12.52 -10.24 28.27
C ALA A 196 -11.69 -8.98 27.95
N GLY A 197 -12.39 -7.84 27.80
CA GLY A 197 -11.76 -6.53 27.79
C GLY A 197 -11.24 -6.16 29.18
N ARG A 198 -10.00 -5.67 29.24
CA ARG A 198 -9.34 -5.30 30.48
C ARG A 198 -8.81 -3.88 30.35
N LEU A 199 -9.00 -3.06 31.38
CA LEU A 199 -8.33 -1.77 31.47
C LEU A 199 -6.88 -2.03 31.88
N GLY A 200 -5.90 -1.37 31.26
CA GLY A 200 -4.48 -1.59 31.56
C GLY A 200 -4.08 -1.25 33.00
N ILE A 201 -4.97 -0.61 33.77
CA ILE A 201 -4.79 -0.23 35.17
C ILE A 201 -5.37 -1.26 36.16
N ASP A 202 -6.12 -2.26 35.69
CA ASP A 202 -6.73 -3.27 36.56
C ASP A 202 -5.76 -4.45 36.77
N GLU A 203 -5.02 -4.42 37.87
CA GLU A 203 -4.00 -5.43 38.19
C GLU A 203 -4.57 -6.85 38.35
N ALA A 204 -5.76 -6.99 38.93
CA ALA A 204 -6.38 -8.29 39.14
C ALA A 204 -6.75 -8.94 37.80
N MET A 205 -7.35 -8.13 36.91
CA MET A 205 -7.59 -8.54 35.54
C MET A 205 -6.29 -8.78 34.79
N MET A 206 -5.26 -7.94 34.88
CA MET A 206 -4.00 -8.21 34.17
C MET A 206 -3.30 -9.50 34.66
N LYS A 207 -3.41 -9.84 35.94
CA LYS A 207 -2.89 -11.09 36.49
C LYS A 207 -3.62 -12.32 35.95
N GLU A 208 -4.94 -12.29 35.89
CA GLU A 208 -5.72 -13.43 35.39
C GLU A 208 -5.41 -13.72 33.90
N ILE A 209 -5.16 -12.70 33.06
CA ILE A 209 -4.82 -12.94 31.65
C ILE A 209 -3.39 -13.49 31.52
N ALA A 210 -2.47 -13.09 32.40
CA ALA A 210 -1.15 -13.70 32.48
C ALA A 210 -1.23 -15.18 32.90
N GLU A 211 -2.09 -15.51 33.88
CA GLU A 211 -2.35 -16.89 34.28
C GLU A 211 -2.97 -17.71 33.14
N LEU A 212 -3.94 -17.14 32.42
CA LEU A 212 -4.54 -17.73 31.23
C LEU A 212 -3.49 -17.99 30.14
N HIS A 213 -2.65 -17.00 29.84
CA HIS A 213 -1.56 -17.11 28.87
C HIS A 213 -0.59 -18.23 29.26
N ALA A 214 -0.14 -18.27 30.51
CA ALA A 214 0.76 -19.30 31.02
C ALA A 214 0.13 -20.70 30.94
N ALA A 215 -1.19 -20.82 31.15
CA ALA A 215 -1.89 -22.10 31.14
C ALA A 215 -2.04 -22.73 29.75
N ILE A 216 -2.08 -21.93 28.68
CA ILE A 216 -2.30 -22.42 27.31
C ILE A 216 -1.08 -22.28 26.39
N ASN A 217 -0.06 -21.52 26.81
CA ASN A 217 1.19 -21.29 26.08
C ASN A 217 0.96 -20.96 24.59
N PRO A 218 0.33 -19.82 24.27
CA PRO A 218 -0.09 -19.51 22.91
C PRO A 218 1.11 -19.32 21.97
N ALA A 219 0.93 -19.72 20.71
CA ALA A 219 1.91 -19.46 19.65
C ALA A 219 1.89 -17.98 19.23
N GLU A 220 0.71 -17.35 19.33
CA GLU A 220 0.49 -15.94 19.06
C GLU A 220 -0.34 -15.30 20.17
N THR A 221 0.13 -14.17 20.68
CA THR A 221 -0.62 -13.28 21.58
C THR A 221 -0.81 -11.95 20.87
N LEU A 222 -2.02 -11.75 20.33
CA LEU A 222 -2.38 -10.59 19.53
C LEU A 222 -3.04 -9.52 20.40
N PHE A 223 -2.43 -8.35 20.45
CA PHE A 223 -3.00 -7.17 21.09
C PHE A 223 -3.89 -6.41 20.12
N VAL A 224 -5.20 -6.35 20.42
CA VAL A 224 -6.18 -5.65 19.61
C VAL A 224 -6.38 -4.24 20.16
N VAL A 225 -6.18 -3.26 19.28
CA VAL A 225 -6.25 -1.84 19.62
C VAL A 225 -7.11 -1.11 18.61
N ASP A 226 -7.94 -0.20 19.11
CA ASP A 226 -8.74 0.72 18.29
C ASP A 226 -7.85 1.82 17.73
N ALA A 227 -7.89 2.04 16.42
CA ALA A 227 -7.12 3.11 15.77
C ALA A 227 -7.53 4.51 16.25
N MET A 228 -8.69 4.67 16.89
CA MET A 228 -9.19 5.94 17.45
C MET A 228 -8.64 6.26 18.85
N LEU A 229 -7.94 5.34 19.53
CA LEU A 229 -7.44 5.56 20.90
C LEU A 229 -6.39 6.68 21.03
N GLY A 230 -5.84 7.17 19.91
CA GLY A 230 -4.92 8.30 19.87
C GLY A 230 -3.77 8.16 20.86
N GLN A 231 -3.64 9.13 21.77
CA GLN A 231 -2.54 9.18 22.75
C GLN A 231 -2.64 8.11 23.85
N ASP A 232 -3.85 7.70 24.24
CA ASP A 232 -4.07 6.69 25.28
C ASP A 232 -3.66 5.27 24.85
N ALA A 233 -3.48 5.08 23.54
CA ALA A 233 -2.92 3.86 22.99
C ALA A 233 -1.52 3.56 23.56
N VAL A 234 -0.72 4.56 23.91
CA VAL A 234 0.64 4.39 24.45
C VAL A 234 0.63 3.71 25.82
N ASN A 235 -0.11 4.28 26.77
CA ASN A 235 -0.15 3.78 28.14
C ASN A 235 -0.76 2.37 28.18
N THR A 236 -1.82 2.18 27.41
CA THR A 236 -2.48 0.88 27.28
C THR A 236 -1.52 -0.16 26.68
N ALA A 237 -0.90 0.15 25.55
CA ALA A 237 -0.02 -0.80 24.87
C ALA A 237 1.18 -1.17 25.74
N LYS A 238 1.72 -0.21 26.51
CA LYS A 238 2.77 -0.46 27.48
C LYS A 238 2.31 -1.44 28.57
N ALA A 239 1.17 -1.18 29.22
CA ALA A 239 0.65 -2.05 30.29
C ALA A 239 0.43 -3.49 29.82
N PHE A 240 -0.11 -3.70 28.61
CA PHE A 240 -0.30 -5.03 28.04
C PHE A 240 1.03 -5.68 27.63
N ASN A 241 1.99 -4.92 27.11
CA ASN A 241 3.30 -5.44 26.72
C ASN A 241 4.17 -5.82 27.92
N ASP A 242 4.02 -5.12 29.05
CA ASP A 242 4.74 -5.43 30.29
C ASP A 242 4.15 -6.67 30.98
N ALA A 243 2.82 -6.87 30.88
CA ALA A 243 2.13 -7.99 31.53
C ALA A 243 2.07 -9.27 30.69
N LEU A 244 2.09 -9.16 29.36
CA LEU A 244 1.94 -10.29 28.44
C LEU A 244 3.04 -10.27 27.37
N PRO A 245 3.60 -11.42 26.99
CA PRO A 245 4.55 -11.51 25.89
C PRO A 245 3.80 -11.42 24.56
N LEU A 246 3.49 -10.19 24.15
CA LEU A 246 2.81 -9.90 22.88
C LEU A 246 3.69 -10.34 21.70
N THR A 247 3.07 -10.94 20.69
CA THR A 247 3.73 -11.38 19.45
C THR A 247 3.32 -10.54 18.24
N GLY A 248 2.17 -9.86 18.33
CA GLY A 248 1.69 -8.99 17.28
C GLY A 248 0.53 -8.10 17.71
N VAL A 249 0.19 -7.16 16.83
CA VAL A 249 -0.86 -6.16 17.04
C VAL A 249 -1.88 -6.25 15.92
N VAL A 250 -3.16 -6.05 16.25
CA VAL A 250 -4.25 -5.84 15.30
C VAL A 250 -4.87 -4.48 15.54
N LEU A 251 -4.86 -3.63 14.52
CA LEU A 251 -5.54 -2.33 14.56
C LEU A 251 -6.95 -2.48 14.02
N THR A 252 -7.95 -1.96 14.72
CA THR A 252 -9.35 -1.98 14.27
C THR A 252 -9.85 -0.58 13.95
N LYS A 253 -11.02 -0.49 13.29
CA LYS A 253 -11.72 0.76 12.96
C LYS A 253 -10.90 1.75 12.11
N LEU A 254 -10.09 1.22 11.19
CA LEU A 254 -9.33 2.03 10.23
C LEU A 254 -10.18 2.54 9.05
N ASP A 255 -11.44 2.13 8.99
CA ASP A 255 -12.49 2.70 8.13
C ASP A 255 -13.05 4.03 8.64
N GLY A 256 -12.84 4.36 9.92
CA GLY A 256 -13.23 5.65 10.46
C GLY A 256 -12.28 6.78 10.04
N ASP A 257 -12.53 7.97 10.58
CA ASP A 257 -11.70 9.17 10.35
C ASP A 257 -10.29 9.07 10.95
N SER A 258 -9.98 7.96 11.62
CA SER A 258 -8.65 7.71 12.18
C SER A 258 -7.62 7.55 11.05
N ARG A 259 -6.57 8.37 11.11
CA ARG A 259 -5.50 8.40 10.10
C ARG A 259 -4.44 7.32 10.31
N GLY A 260 -4.62 6.46 11.32
CA GLY A 260 -3.68 5.39 11.65
C GLY A 260 -2.49 5.83 12.52
N GLY A 261 -2.50 7.01 13.14
CA GLY A 261 -1.41 7.46 14.03
C GLY A 261 -1.22 6.59 15.27
N ALA A 262 -2.28 5.91 15.72
CA ALA A 262 -2.20 4.87 16.74
C ALA A 262 -1.26 3.71 16.35
N ALA A 263 -1.17 3.39 15.05
CA ALA A 263 -0.28 2.34 14.54
C ALA A 263 1.18 2.63 14.88
N LEU A 264 1.62 3.84 14.58
CA LEU A 264 2.98 4.31 14.86
C LEU A 264 3.24 4.28 16.37
N SER A 265 2.28 4.76 17.16
CA SER A 265 2.41 4.88 18.61
C SER A 265 2.52 3.51 19.28
N VAL A 266 1.66 2.57 18.93
CA VAL A 266 1.65 1.22 19.52
C VAL A 266 2.88 0.42 19.10
N ARG A 267 3.28 0.49 17.82
CA ARG A 267 4.49 -0.20 17.35
C ARG A 267 5.75 0.32 18.06
N HIS A 268 5.86 1.64 18.18
CA HIS A 268 7.00 2.28 18.83
C HIS A 268 7.15 1.84 20.30
N ILE A 269 6.04 1.74 21.03
CA ILE A 269 6.04 1.38 22.45
C ILE A 269 6.21 -0.12 22.69
N THR A 270 5.49 -0.94 21.93
CA THR A 270 5.50 -2.41 22.14
C THR A 270 6.70 -3.09 21.50
N GLY A 271 7.26 -2.49 20.45
CA GLY A 271 8.25 -3.16 19.61
C GLY A 271 7.69 -4.43 18.95
N LYS A 272 6.35 -4.60 18.86
CA LYS A 272 5.70 -5.76 18.23
C LYS A 272 5.07 -5.43 16.88
N PRO A 273 5.15 -6.33 15.88
CA PRO A 273 4.67 -6.04 14.54
C PRO A 273 3.15 -5.93 14.50
N ILE A 274 2.63 -5.02 13.69
CA ILE A 274 1.22 -5.01 13.35
C ILE A 274 1.00 -6.04 12.24
N LYS A 275 0.13 -7.02 12.48
CA LYS A 275 -0.12 -8.13 11.53
C LYS A 275 -1.34 -7.88 10.67
N PHE A 276 -2.38 -7.28 11.26
CA PHE A 276 -3.66 -7.07 10.58
C PHE A 276 -4.28 -5.70 10.87
N VAL A 277 -5.13 -5.29 9.95
CA VAL A 277 -5.95 -4.09 10.04
C VAL A 277 -7.42 -4.41 9.76
N GLY A 278 -8.30 -3.93 10.63
CA GLY A 278 -9.74 -3.98 10.46
C GLY A 278 -10.23 -2.74 9.72
N VAL A 279 -10.73 -2.93 8.49
CA VAL A 279 -11.11 -1.85 7.55
C VAL A 279 -12.61 -1.82 7.23
N ALA A 280 -13.42 -2.60 7.95
CA ALA A 280 -14.88 -2.51 7.92
C ALA A 280 -15.45 -3.22 9.15
N GLU A 281 -16.70 -2.96 9.51
CA GLU A 281 -17.39 -3.75 10.55
C GLU A 281 -17.69 -5.19 10.11
N LYS A 282 -17.89 -5.41 8.81
CA LYS A 282 -18.21 -6.72 8.22
C LYS A 282 -17.10 -7.75 8.42
N LEU A 283 -17.47 -9.03 8.41
CA LEU A 283 -16.56 -10.17 8.69
C LEU A 283 -15.47 -10.39 7.62
N ASP A 284 -15.59 -9.77 6.44
CA ASP A 284 -14.57 -9.74 5.39
C ASP A 284 -13.61 -8.53 5.50
N GLY A 285 -13.87 -7.60 6.41
CA GLY A 285 -13.09 -6.37 6.61
C GLY A 285 -11.82 -6.55 7.44
N LEU A 286 -11.05 -7.63 7.23
CA LEU A 286 -9.73 -7.83 7.84
C LEU A 286 -8.68 -8.01 6.75
N GLU A 287 -7.71 -7.11 6.73
CA GLU A 287 -6.62 -7.11 5.77
C GLU A 287 -5.28 -7.31 6.46
N VAL A 288 -4.33 -7.84 5.70
CA VAL A 288 -2.93 -7.93 6.13
C VAL A 288 -2.36 -6.53 6.21
N PHE A 289 -1.59 -6.26 7.26
CA PHE A 289 -0.97 -4.97 7.44
C PHE A 289 0.23 -4.77 6.51
N HIS A 290 0.26 -3.61 5.86
CA HIS A 290 1.31 -3.20 4.95
C HIS A 290 1.89 -1.85 5.44
N PRO A 291 3.10 -1.84 6.05
CA PRO A 291 3.70 -0.64 6.62
C PRO A 291 3.85 0.52 5.62
N ASP A 292 4.23 0.21 4.39
CA ASP A 292 4.36 1.15 3.27
C ASP A 292 3.04 1.85 2.96
N ARG A 293 1.95 1.08 2.85
CA ARG A 293 0.61 1.63 2.60
C ARG A 293 0.13 2.50 3.75
N MET A 294 0.42 2.10 4.99
CA MET A 294 0.05 2.88 6.17
C MET A 294 0.84 4.19 6.25
N ALA A 295 2.15 4.16 6.00
CA ALA A 295 2.96 5.37 5.94
C ALA A 295 2.44 6.34 4.88
N ASN A 296 2.10 5.83 3.69
CA ASN A 296 1.54 6.64 2.61
C ASN A 296 0.18 7.24 2.98
N ARG A 297 -0.67 6.47 3.67
CA ARG A 297 -1.98 6.93 4.17
C ARG A 297 -1.82 8.02 5.23
N ILE A 298 -0.90 7.84 6.19
CA ILE A 298 -0.63 8.83 7.24
C ILE A 298 -0.15 10.15 6.63
N LEU A 299 0.72 10.10 5.60
CA LEU A 299 1.24 11.30 4.94
C LEU A 299 0.22 11.95 4.00
N GLY A 300 -0.83 11.25 3.58
CA GLY A 300 -1.82 11.78 2.62
C GLY A 300 -1.28 12.00 1.21
N MET A 301 -0.14 11.37 0.87
CA MET A 301 0.65 11.67 -0.33
C MET A 301 0.72 10.49 -1.32
N GLY A 302 -0.36 9.72 -1.47
CA GLY A 302 -0.41 8.62 -2.45
C GLY A 302 0.03 9.05 -3.86
N ASP A 303 -0.33 10.28 -4.26
CA ASP A 303 -0.05 10.80 -5.60
C ASP A 303 1.35 11.44 -5.76
N ILE A 304 1.93 12.01 -4.70
CA ILE A 304 3.27 12.63 -4.76
C ILE A 304 4.38 11.57 -4.68
N LEU A 305 4.12 10.47 -3.96
CA LEU A 305 5.05 9.35 -3.91
C LEU A 305 5.06 8.58 -5.22
N ALA A 306 3.95 8.49 -5.94
CA ALA A 306 3.96 8.01 -7.33
C ALA A 306 4.92 8.84 -8.20
N LEU A 307 4.98 10.16 -8.01
CA LEU A 307 5.94 11.04 -8.71
C LEU A 307 7.39 10.82 -8.28
N VAL A 308 7.64 10.51 -7.00
CA VAL A 308 8.99 10.21 -6.47
C VAL A 308 9.46 8.82 -6.91
N GLU A 309 8.59 7.81 -6.83
CA GLU A 309 8.83 6.48 -7.41
C GLU A 309 9.03 6.58 -8.92
N GLU A 310 8.30 7.44 -9.62
CA GLU A 310 8.46 7.68 -11.06
C GLU A 310 9.77 8.42 -11.36
N ALA A 311 10.23 9.33 -10.49
CA ALA A 311 11.56 9.94 -10.58
C ALA A 311 12.69 8.92 -10.32
N GLN A 312 12.49 7.97 -9.39
CA GLN A 312 13.41 6.86 -9.15
C GLN A 312 13.37 5.81 -10.28
N ARG A 313 12.20 5.51 -10.85
CA ARG A 313 12.02 4.65 -12.04
C ARG A 313 12.50 5.32 -13.33
N GLY A 314 12.54 6.66 -13.38
CA GLY A 314 13.19 7.44 -14.43
C GLY A 314 14.68 7.13 -14.58
N VAL A 315 15.26 6.41 -13.62
CA VAL A 315 16.63 5.87 -13.65
C VAL A 315 16.71 4.52 -14.37
N ASP A 316 15.65 4.04 -15.03
CA ASP A 316 15.75 2.92 -15.99
C ASP A 316 16.31 3.41 -17.34
N MET A 317 17.46 4.08 -17.27
CA MET A 317 18.24 4.60 -18.39
C MET A 317 18.60 3.50 -19.39
N LYS A 318 18.61 2.22 -19.02
CA LYS A 318 18.98 1.13 -19.94
C LYS A 318 17.94 0.89 -21.04
N ALA A 319 16.65 1.11 -20.78
CA ALA A 319 15.60 0.98 -21.79
C ALA A 319 15.55 2.20 -22.72
N ALA A 320 15.63 3.40 -22.14
CA ALA A 320 15.70 4.66 -22.89
C ALA A 320 16.98 4.77 -23.73
N GLN A 321 18.12 4.32 -23.21
CA GLN A 321 19.40 4.29 -23.92
C GLN A 321 19.37 3.30 -25.09
N LYS A 322 18.75 2.12 -24.96
CA LYS A 322 18.58 1.17 -26.09
C LYS A 322 17.76 1.77 -27.23
N LEU A 323 16.71 2.53 -26.91
CA LEU A 323 15.89 3.22 -27.90
C LEU A 323 16.69 4.38 -28.56
N ALA A 324 17.40 5.18 -27.75
CA ALA A 324 18.24 6.27 -28.23
C ALA A 324 19.42 5.77 -29.07
N ASP A 325 20.05 4.66 -28.70
CA ASP A 325 21.14 4.02 -29.42
C ASP A 325 20.66 3.42 -30.75
N LYS A 326 19.45 2.86 -30.81
CA LYS A 326 18.84 2.37 -32.07
C LYS A 326 18.49 3.53 -33.02
N VAL A 327 18.02 4.65 -32.46
CA VAL A 327 17.76 5.91 -33.19
C VAL A 327 19.08 6.52 -33.72
N LYS A 328 20.14 6.54 -32.89
CA LYS A 328 21.49 6.99 -33.28
C LYS A 328 22.17 6.05 -34.30
N LYS A 329 21.93 4.74 -34.23
CA LYS A 329 22.47 3.73 -35.16
C LYS A 329 21.73 3.65 -36.51
N GLY A 330 20.77 4.54 -36.77
CA GLY A 330 20.11 4.63 -38.08
C GLY A 330 19.06 3.55 -38.36
N GLY A 331 18.62 2.76 -37.37
CA GLY A 331 17.58 1.76 -37.56
C GLY A 331 16.25 2.37 -38.01
N ASP A 332 15.62 1.79 -39.03
CA ASP A 332 14.27 2.17 -39.44
C ASP A 332 13.26 1.87 -38.32
N PHE A 333 12.36 2.81 -38.08
CA PHE A 333 11.27 2.66 -37.11
C PHE A 333 10.27 1.61 -37.63
N ASP A 334 10.22 0.43 -37.01
CA ASP A 334 9.38 -0.70 -37.44
C ASP A 334 8.13 -0.90 -36.56
N LEU A 335 7.29 -1.90 -36.85
CA LEU A 335 6.08 -2.16 -36.03
C LEU A 335 6.40 -2.80 -34.67
N ASN A 336 7.61 -3.34 -34.45
CA ASN A 336 8.02 -3.81 -33.13
C ASN A 336 8.28 -2.61 -32.22
N ASP A 337 8.93 -1.56 -32.75
CA ASP A 337 9.14 -0.30 -32.06
C ASP A 337 7.80 0.38 -31.75
N PHE A 338 6.86 0.36 -32.71
CA PHE A 338 5.52 0.88 -32.51
C PHE A 338 4.75 0.14 -31.40
N ARG A 339 4.82 -1.18 -31.38
CA ARG A 339 4.23 -2.00 -30.31
C ARG A 339 4.84 -1.68 -28.94
N ALA A 340 6.16 -1.53 -28.88
CA ALA A 340 6.85 -1.22 -27.64
C ALA A 340 6.36 0.12 -27.07
N GLN A 341 6.17 1.14 -27.91
CA GLN A 341 5.63 2.43 -27.50
C GLN A 341 4.19 2.34 -26.99
N ILE A 342 3.32 1.57 -27.66
CA ILE A 342 1.95 1.31 -27.20
C ILE A 342 1.95 0.62 -25.83
N SER A 343 2.80 -0.39 -25.65
CA SER A 343 2.92 -1.12 -24.38
C SER A 343 3.47 -0.24 -23.26
N GLN A 344 4.44 0.63 -23.55
CA GLN A 344 4.99 1.58 -22.59
C GLN A 344 3.92 2.57 -22.12
N MET A 345 3.13 3.12 -23.04
CA MET A 345 2.03 4.03 -22.71
C MET A 345 0.99 3.39 -21.79
N LYS A 346 0.67 2.11 -22.01
CA LYS A 346 -0.23 1.33 -21.15
C LYS A 346 0.35 1.12 -19.75
N ASN A 347 1.64 0.83 -19.65
CA ASN A 347 2.33 0.64 -18.37
C ASN A 347 2.45 1.94 -17.56
N MET A 348 2.41 3.10 -18.22
CA MET A 348 2.44 4.43 -17.59
C MET A 348 1.05 4.91 -17.11
N GLY A 349 0.03 4.05 -17.09
CA GLY A 349 -1.32 4.39 -16.60
C GLY A 349 -2.31 4.82 -17.69
N GLY A 350 -2.01 4.56 -18.97
CA GLY A 350 -2.94 4.79 -20.07
C GLY A 350 -2.99 6.23 -20.58
N LEU A 351 -4.05 6.58 -21.31
CA LEU A 351 -4.17 7.91 -21.93
C LEU A 351 -4.65 8.96 -20.91
N SER A 352 -5.35 8.51 -19.86
CA SER A 352 -5.77 9.35 -18.74
C SER A 352 -4.57 9.95 -18.00
N SER A 353 -3.59 9.12 -17.64
CA SER A 353 -2.40 9.59 -16.91
C SER A 353 -1.52 10.54 -17.72
N LEU A 354 -1.49 10.40 -19.05
CA LEU A 354 -0.81 11.36 -19.93
C LEU A 354 -1.54 12.70 -20.02
N MET A 355 -2.88 12.70 -19.95
CA MET A 355 -3.70 13.91 -19.97
C MET A 355 -3.57 14.70 -18.67
N ASP A 356 -3.50 14.01 -17.54
CA ASP A 356 -3.25 14.59 -16.22
C ASP A 356 -1.87 15.25 -16.12
N LYS A 357 -0.93 14.83 -16.99
CA LYS A 357 0.42 15.38 -17.13
C LYS A 357 0.54 16.56 -18.11
N LEU A 358 -0.50 16.88 -18.89
CA LEU A 358 -0.49 18.02 -19.81
C LEU A 358 -0.73 19.34 -19.05
N PRO A 359 -0.09 20.45 -19.47
CA PRO A 359 -0.39 21.77 -18.91
C PRO A 359 -1.89 22.08 -19.01
N ALA A 360 -2.45 22.75 -17.99
CA ALA A 360 -3.89 23.00 -17.86
C ALA A 360 -4.55 23.64 -19.10
N GLN A 361 -3.77 24.42 -19.86
CA GLN A 361 -4.19 25.06 -21.11
C GLN A 361 -4.53 24.03 -22.22
N PHE A 362 -3.82 22.91 -22.26
CA PHE A 362 -4.02 21.82 -23.22
C PHE A 362 -5.06 20.80 -22.77
N GLN A 363 -5.28 20.67 -21.45
CA GLN A 363 -6.32 19.82 -20.89
C GLN A 363 -7.72 20.29 -21.30
N GLN A 364 -7.97 21.61 -21.33
CA GLN A 364 -9.23 22.19 -21.79
C GLN A 364 -9.54 21.89 -23.27
N ALA A 365 -8.52 21.88 -24.14
CA ALA A 365 -8.70 21.56 -25.55
C ALA A 365 -9.01 20.06 -25.80
N ALA A 366 -8.57 19.18 -24.90
CA ALA A 366 -8.77 17.74 -24.99
C ALA A 366 -10.00 17.22 -24.22
N ALA A 367 -10.68 18.08 -23.45
CA ALA A 367 -11.84 17.74 -22.61
C ALA A 367 -13.07 17.23 -23.40
N GLY A 368 -13.13 17.46 -24.72
CA GLY A 368 -14.19 16.96 -25.60
C GLY A 368 -13.94 15.57 -26.20
N ALA A 369 -12.77 14.97 -25.98
CA ALA A 369 -12.42 13.67 -26.55
C ALA A 369 -12.80 12.53 -25.60
N ASN A 370 -13.46 11.50 -26.15
CA ASN A 370 -13.98 10.38 -25.38
C ASN A 370 -12.86 9.38 -25.02
N MET A 371 -12.15 9.63 -23.92
CA MET A 371 -10.92 8.93 -23.52
C MET A 371 -11.07 7.41 -23.41
N GLY A 372 -12.21 6.92 -22.89
CA GLY A 372 -12.47 5.50 -22.81
C GLY A 372 -12.57 4.80 -24.18
N GLN A 373 -12.94 5.54 -25.25
CA GLN A 373 -12.89 5.00 -26.61
C GLN A 373 -11.46 5.00 -27.17
N ALA A 374 -10.64 5.98 -26.82
CA ALA A 374 -9.24 6.03 -27.25
C ALA A 374 -8.43 4.87 -26.65
N GLU A 375 -8.64 4.53 -25.38
CA GLU A 375 -7.99 3.36 -24.77
C GLU A 375 -8.41 2.03 -25.41
N LYS A 376 -9.70 1.89 -25.76
CA LYS A 376 -10.19 0.72 -26.50
C LYS A 376 -9.54 0.62 -27.88
N GLN A 377 -9.32 1.75 -28.57
CA GLN A 377 -8.58 1.77 -29.83
C GLN A 377 -7.12 1.36 -29.66
N ILE A 378 -6.44 1.83 -28.61
CA ILE A 378 -5.04 1.46 -28.32
C ILE A 378 -4.90 -0.05 -28.08
N ARG A 379 -5.80 -0.65 -27.27
CA ARG A 379 -5.84 -2.11 -27.07
C ARG A 379 -6.11 -2.86 -28.37
N ARG A 380 -6.97 -2.32 -29.24
CA ARG A 380 -7.28 -2.90 -30.55
C ARG A 380 -6.05 -2.87 -31.47
N MET A 381 -5.30 -1.77 -31.49
CA MET A 381 -4.04 -1.66 -32.26
C MET A 381 -3.01 -2.67 -31.77
N GLU A 382 -2.86 -2.83 -30.45
CA GLU A 382 -1.98 -3.85 -29.85
C GLU A 382 -2.37 -5.27 -30.33
N GLY A 383 -3.67 -5.62 -30.30
CA GLY A 383 -4.18 -6.90 -30.79
C GLY A 383 -3.90 -7.14 -32.29
N ILE A 384 -4.03 -6.10 -33.11
CA ILE A 384 -3.69 -6.16 -34.54
C ILE A 384 -2.20 -6.46 -34.74
N ILE A 385 -1.30 -5.77 -34.02
CA ILE A 385 0.15 -5.98 -34.15
C ILE A 385 0.56 -7.37 -33.64
N ASN A 386 -0.07 -7.87 -32.58
CA ASN A 386 0.16 -9.21 -32.05
C ASN A 386 -0.23 -10.34 -33.03
N SER A 387 -1.14 -10.05 -33.96
CA SER A 387 -1.58 -10.98 -35.01
C SER A 387 -0.63 -11.03 -36.22
N MET A 388 0.51 -10.32 -36.14
CA MET A 388 1.54 -10.28 -37.18
C MET A 388 2.74 -11.16 -36.84
N THR A 389 3.33 -11.75 -37.87
CA THR A 389 4.60 -12.47 -37.77
C THR A 389 5.76 -11.49 -37.54
N PRO A 390 6.91 -11.94 -36.98
CA PRO A 390 8.08 -11.08 -36.80
C PRO A 390 8.58 -10.43 -38.09
N ALA A 391 8.52 -11.14 -39.22
CA ALA A 391 8.92 -10.63 -40.52
C ALA A 391 8.02 -9.48 -41.01
N GLU A 392 6.71 -9.60 -40.81
CA GLU A 392 5.75 -8.53 -41.15
C GLU A 392 5.91 -7.30 -40.24
N ARG A 393 6.29 -7.51 -38.98
CA ARG A 393 6.54 -6.39 -38.06
C ARG A 393 7.83 -5.63 -38.38
N ALA A 394 8.88 -6.35 -38.77
CA ALA A 394 10.14 -5.76 -39.21
C ALA A 394 10.01 -5.06 -40.59
N LYS A 395 9.16 -5.59 -41.48
CA LYS A 395 8.91 -5.05 -42.83
C LYS A 395 7.42 -4.91 -43.12
N PRO A 396 6.79 -3.79 -42.69
CA PRO A 396 5.35 -3.56 -42.84
C PRO A 396 4.87 -3.53 -44.31
N GLU A 397 5.78 -3.23 -45.24
CA GLU A 397 5.56 -3.22 -46.69
C GLU A 397 5.14 -4.59 -47.25
N LEU A 398 5.43 -5.67 -46.51
CA LEU A 398 4.98 -7.03 -46.86
C LEU A 398 3.47 -7.22 -46.67
N ILE A 399 2.79 -6.36 -45.89
CA ILE A 399 1.40 -6.50 -45.48
C ILE A 399 0.46 -6.08 -46.63
N LYS A 400 0.28 -6.98 -47.60
CA LYS A 400 -0.69 -6.85 -48.71
C LYS A 400 -2.07 -7.43 -48.34
N ALA A 401 -3.02 -7.40 -49.27
CA ALA A 401 -4.43 -7.77 -49.06
C ALA A 401 -4.65 -9.14 -48.37
N THR A 402 -3.93 -10.19 -48.78
CA THR A 402 -4.05 -11.53 -48.19
C THR A 402 -3.62 -11.57 -46.72
N ARG A 403 -2.50 -10.91 -46.40
CA ARG A 403 -1.99 -10.80 -45.01
C ARG A 403 -2.89 -9.93 -44.15
N LYS A 404 -3.44 -8.83 -44.70
CA LYS A 404 -4.41 -7.97 -44.00
C LYS A 404 -5.65 -8.76 -43.58
N ARG A 405 -6.18 -9.65 -44.44
CA ARG A 405 -7.31 -10.53 -44.11
C ARG A 405 -6.97 -11.50 -42.97
N ARG A 406 -5.79 -12.12 -43.00
CA ARG A 406 -5.31 -13.02 -41.94
C ARG A 406 -5.16 -12.30 -40.60
N ILE A 407 -4.53 -11.12 -40.60
CA ILE A 407 -4.31 -10.29 -39.40
C ILE A 407 -5.66 -9.84 -38.82
N ALA A 408 -6.58 -9.39 -39.66
CA ALA A 408 -7.93 -8.97 -39.28
C ALA A 408 -8.69 -10.12 -38.59
N ALA A 409 -8.66 -11.32 -39.18
CA ALA A 409 -9.27 -12.51 -38.60
C ALA A 409 -8.63 -12.90 -37.25
N GLY A 410 -7.29 -12.88 -37.15
CA GLY A 410 -6.57 -13.21 -35.91
C GLY A 410 -6.81 -12.20 -34.77
N ALA A 411 -7.04 -10.93 -35.10
CA ALA A 411 -7.32 -9.88 -34.13
C ALA A 411 -8.82 -9.70 -33.83
N GLY A 412 -9.72 -10.40 -34.53
CA GLY A 412 -11.16 -10.27 -34.37
C GLY A 412 -11.71 -8.90 -34.81
N VAL A 413 -11.12 -8.29 -35.85
CA VAL A 413 -11.48 -6.93 -36.32
C VAL A 413 -11.73 -6.90 -37.84
N PRO A 414 -12.47 -5.92 -38.36
CA PRO A 414 -12.58 -5.70 -39.80
C PRO A 414 -11.24 -5.31 -40.44
N VAL A 415 -11.03 -5.66 -41.72
CA VAL A 415 -9.83 -5.29 -42.50
C VAL A 415 -9.59 -3.78 -42.55
N GLN A 416 -10.66 -2.98 -42.46
CA GLN A 416 -10.58 -1.52 -42.39
C GLN A 416 -9.80 -1.02 -41.17
N GLU A 417 -9.92 -1.69 -40.03
CA GLU A 417 -9.18 -1.32 -38.80
C GLU A 417 -7.68 -1.60 -38.96
N VAL A 418 -7.32 -2.69 -39.66
CA VAL A 418 -5.92 -3.00 -39.98
C VAL A 418 -5.33 -1.92 -40.90
N ASN A 419 -6.09 -1.44 -41.89
CA ASN A 419 -5.66 -0.33 -42.75
C ASN A 419 -5.50 0.97 -41.96
N ARG A 420 -6.44 1.28 -41.06
CA ARG A 420 -6.39 2.48 -40.23
C ARG A 420 -5.14 2.49 -39.33
N MET A 421 -4.84 1.36 -38.70
CA MET A 421 -3.65 1.19 -37.87
C MET A 421 -2.36 1.36 -38.69
N LEU A 422 -2.28 0.74 -39.88
CA LEU A 422 -1.11 0.89 -40.76
C LEU A 422 -0.91 2.34 -41.21
N ASN A 423 -1.99 3.07 -41.51
CA ASN A 423 -1.91 4.50 -41.83
C ASN A 423 -1.40 5.33 -40.64
N GLN A 424 -1.84 5.02 -39.41
CA GLN A 424 -1.35 5.69 -38.19
C GLN A 424 0.13 5.39 -37.95
N TYR A 425 0.57 4.15 -38.18
CA TYR A 425 1.98 3.79 -38.16
C TYR A 425 2.79 4.58 -39.21
N ASP A 426 2.31 4.70 -40.45
CA ASP A 426 3.02 5.44 -41.51
C ASP A 426 3.11 6.95 -41.21
N GLN A 427 2.07 7.54 -40.62
CA GLN A 427 2.10 8.92 -40.15
C GLN A 427 3.18 9.11 -39.08
N MET A 428 3.25 8.20 -38.12
CA MET A 428 4.24 8.29 -37.05
C MET A 428 5.66 7.99 -37.54
N ARG A 429 5.83 7.03 -38.46
CA ARG A 429 7.09 6.76 -39.16
C ARG A 429 7.56 8.01 -39.91
N THR A 430 6.65 8.72 -40.58
CA THR A 430 6.95 9.98 -41.27
C THR A 430 7.37 11.09 -40.31
N MET A 431 6.68 11.21 -39.16
CA MET A 431 7.06 12.17 -38.11
C MET A 431 8.43 11.85 -37.52
N MET A 432 8.71 10.58 -37.23
CA MET A 432 10.02 10.12 -36.72
C MET A 432 11.15 10.35 -37.73
N LYS A 433 10.90 10.19 -39.03
CA LYS A 433 11.84 10.57 -40.10
C LYS A 433 12.11 12.09 -40.11
N LYS A 434 11.08 12.92 -39.93
CA LYS A 434 11.23 14.38 -39.82
C LYS A 434 12.01 14.80 -38.56
N LEU A 435 11.85 14.08 -37.45
CA LEU A 435 12.60 14.29 -36.21
C LEU A 435 14.08 13.91 -36.33
N LYS A 436 14.41 12.81 -37.05
CA LYS A 436 15.79 12.43 -37.38
C LYS A 436 16.48 13.45 -38.31
N GLY A 437 15.72 14.13 -39.17
CA GLY A 437 16.25 15.08 -40.15
C GLY A 437 16.52 16.48 -39.59
N GLY A 438 17.33 16.63 -38.53
CA GLY A 438 17.96 17.90 -38.10
C GLY A 438 17.05 19.10 -37.75
N ASN A 439 15.75 19.04 -38.00
CA ASN A 439 14.80 20.14 -37.83
C ASN A 439 14.46 20.40 -36.37
N MET A 440 14.65 19.43 -35.47
CA MET A 440 14.53 19.63 -34.02
C MET A 440 15.57 20.66 -33.52
N GLN A 441 16.77 20.64 -34.10
CA GLN A 441 17.86 21.55 -33.71
C GLN A 441 17.64 22.97 -34.27
N LYS A 442 16.99 23.10 -35.44
CA LYS A 442 16.54 24.41 -35.95
C LYS A 442 15.34 24.97 -35.17
N MET A 443 14.39 24.11 -34.78
CA MET A 443 13.22 24.51 -33.99
C MET A 443 13.60 24.91 -32.55
N MET A 444 14.51 24.15 -31.91
CA MET A 444 15.07 24.50 -30.60
C MET A 444 15.93 25.77 -30.65
N ARG A 445 16.61 26.05 -31.76
CA ARG A 445 17.38 27.29 -31.95
C ARG A 445 16.48 28.51 -32.21
N GLY A 446 15.32 28.32 -32.83
CA GLY A 446 14.27 29.35 -32.96
C GLY A 446 13.57 29.67 -31.63
N LEU A 447 13.26 28.65 -30.83
CA LEU A 447 12.68 28.82 -29.48
C LEU A 447 13.67 29.46 -28.49
N LYS A 448 14.97 29.16 -28.61
CA LYS A 448 16.02 29.79 -27.80
C LYS A 448 16.26 31.28 -28.15
N GLY A 449 15.77 31.74 -29.31
CA GLY A 449 15.81 33.16 -29.71
C GLY A 449 14.63 33.99 -29.19
N MET A 450 13.54 33.36 -28.70
CA MET A 450 12.33 34.04 -28.22
C MET A 450 12.21 34.10 -26.69
N MET A 451 13.15 33.52 -25.94
CA MET A 451 13.20 33.60 -24.47
C MET A 451 14.50 34.25 -24.00
N PRO A 452 14.57 35.59 -23.92
CA PRO A 452 15.71 36.27 -23.32
C PRO A 452 15.57 36.17 -21.79
N GLY A 453 16.49 35.47 -21.11
CA GLY A 453 16.51 35.54 -19.64
C GLY A 453 17.21 34.45 -18.82
N LEU A 454 17.88 33.44 -19.40
CA LEU A 454 18.65 32.48 -18.61
C LEU A 454 20.06 32.36 -19.16
N ARG A 455 20.94 33.22 -18.64
CA ARG A 455 22.38 32.98 -18.59
C ARG A 455 22.72 32.33 -17.26
#